data_AF-Q09JI4-F1
#
_entry.id   AF-Q09JI4-F1
#
_cell.length_a   1.000
_cell.length_b   1.000
_cell.length_c   1.000
_cell.angle_alpha   90.00
_cell.angle_beta   90.00
_cell.angle_gamma   90.00
#
_symmetry.space_group_name_H-M   'P 1'
#
loop_
_entity.id
_entity.type
_entity.pdbx_description
1 polymer ?
#
loop_
_entity_poly.entity_id
_entity_poly.type
_entity_poly.pdbx_seq_one_letter_code
_entity_poly.pdbx_strand_id
1 'polypeptide(L)'
;DNRFPWSKCSKEAIQKTLKNASQDCLRRKYQTSLQSQSRQLPGEVVNEKEFCTFQLPGSSRQTCKDYSYEIPGVDVPDRCVVVCCKLYPTGDGMTRGESTALDGRPCGDKKICLLGKCEPKDKHSP
;
A
#
# COMPACT_ATOMS: atom_id res chain seq x y z
N ASP A 1 10.89 -11.67 1.00
CA ASP A 1 11.07 -11.26 2.41
C ASP A 1 10.12 -10.10 2.71
N ASN A 2 9.15 -10.29 3.62
CA ASN A 2 7.96 -9.45 3.80
C ASN A 2 8.23 -8.28 4.78
N ARG A 3 7.97 -7.03 4.38
CA ARG A 3 8.15 -5.84 5.24
C ARG A 3 7.09 -5.72 6.35
N PHE A 4 5.98 -6.43 6.23
CA PHE A 4 4.84 -6.37 7.16
C PHE A 4 4.60 -7.72 7.86
N PRO A 5 5.60 -8.29 8.56
CA PRO A 5 5.39 -9.51 9.32
C PRO A 5 4.57 -9.23 10.58
N TRP A 6 3.70 -10.17 10.95
CA TRP A 6 3.06 -10.14 12.26
C TRP A 6 4.12 -10.16 13.37
N SER A 7 3.94 -9.28 14.37
CA SER A 7 4.78 -9.29 15.57
C SER A 7 4.65 -10.64 16.31
N LYS A 8 5.66 -10.99 17.11
CA LYS A 8 5.61 -12.19 17.95
C LYS A 8 4.37 -12.20 18.85
N CYS A 9 4.12 -11.07 19.52
CA CYS A 9 2.96 -10.89 20.40
C CYS A 9 1.63 -11.08 19.64
N SER A 10 1.48 -10.50 18.45
CA SER A 10 0.28 -10.67 17.62
C SER A 10 0.06 -12.13 17.25
N LYS A 11 1.12 -12.85 16.85
CA LYS A 11 1.06 -14.29 16.51
C LYS A 11 0.59 -15.11 17.71
N GLU A 12 1.18 -14.86 18.88
CA GLU A 12 0.82 -15.57 20.13
C GLU A 12 -0.62 -15.28 20.55
N ALA A 13 -1.06 -14.02 20.48
CA ALA A 13 -2.42 -13.61 20.80
C ALA A 13 -3.43 -14.27 19.85
N ILE A 14 -3.19 -14.24 18.54
CA ILE A 14 -4.06 -14.90 17.54
C ILE A 14 -4.13 -16.40 17.83
N GLN A 15 -2.99 -17.06 18.08
CA GLN A 15 -2.96 -18.49 18.39
C GLN A 15 -3.75 -18.82 19.65
N LYS A 16 -3.62 -18.03 20.72
CA LYS A 16 -4.38 -18.22 21.96
C LYS A 16 -5.88 -18.05 21.72
N THR A 17 -6.27 -17.03 20.97
CA THR A 17 -7.68 -16.78 20.61
C THR A 17 -8.24 -17.93 19.80
N LEU A 18 -7.53 -18.41 18.77
CA LEU A 18 -7.98 -19.53 17.92
C LEU A 18 -8.09 -20.85 18.67
N LYS A 19 -7.24 -21.10 19.67
CA LYS A 19 -7.35 -22.29 20.54
C LYS A 19 -8.61 -22.27 21.41
N ASN A 20 -9.03 -21.10 21.84
CA ASN A 20 -10.19 -20.92 22.74
C ASN A 20 -11.50 -20.66 21.99
N ALA A 21 -11.43 -20.32 20.70
CA ALA A 21 -12.61 -20.07 19.89
C ALA A 21 -13.35 -21.37 19.55
N SER A 22 -14.68 -21.31 19.55
CA SER A 22 -15.50 -22.43 19.06
C SER A 22 -15.18 -22.68 17.58
N GLN A 23 -14.80 -23.93 17.28
CA GLN A 23 -14.53 -24.38 15.92
C GLN A 23 -15.75 -24.25 14.99
N ASP A 24 -16.96 -24.25 15.55
CA ASP A 24 -18.20 -24.15 14.77
C ASP A 24 -18.36 -22.81 14.08
N CYS A 25 -17.83 -21.73 14.67
CA CYS A 25 -17.86 -20.40 14.07
C CYS A 25 -16.79 -20.27 12.97
N LEU A 26 -15.57 -20.75 13.24
CA LEU A 26 -14.43 -20.62 12.33
C LEU A 26 -14.48 -21.54 11.11
N ARG A 27 -15.23 -22.65 11.18
CA ARG A 27 -15.35 -23.61 10.07
C ARG A 27 -16.46 -23.27 9.08
N ARG A 28 -17.35 -22.33 9.41
CA ARG A 28 -18.39 -21.88 8.46
C ARG A 28 -17.74 -21.11 7.32
N LYS A 29 -17.76 -21.71 6.13
CA LYS A 29 -17.36 -21.04 4.90
C LYS A 29 -18.55 -20.23 4.38
N TYR A 30 -18.29 -18.99 3.97
CA TYR A 30 -19.27 -18.23 3.20
C TYR A 30 -19.55 -18.94 1.87
N GLN A 31 -20.81 -18.96 1.45
CA GLN A 31 -21.22 -19.59 0.19
C GLN A 31 -20.69 -18.82 -1.03
N THR A 32 -20.49 -17.51 -0.90
CA THR A 32 -19.96 -16.65 -1.95
C THR A 32 -18.55 -16.18 -1.58
N SER A 33 -17.56 -16.58 -2.36
CA SER A 33 -16.19 -16.08 -2.20
C SER A 33 -16.03 -14.78 -2.99
N LEU A 34 -15.96 -13.65 -2.28
CA LEU A 34 -15.61 -12.35 -2.86
C LEU A 34 -14.18 -12.33 -3.45
N GLN A 35 -13.31 -13.27 -3.04
CA GLN A 35 -11.96 -13.41 -3.62
C GLN A 35 -12.00 -13.79 -5.11
N SER A 36 -13.07 -14.43 -5.57
CA SER A 36 -13.22 -14.75 -7.00
C SER A 36 -13.44 -13.51 -7.89
N GLN A 37 -13.78 -12.36 -7.28
CA GLN A 37 -14.19 -11.16 -8.01
C GLN A 37 -13.02 -10.21 -8.33
N SER A 38 -11.88 -10.33 -7.65
CA SER A 38 -10.72 -9.46 -7.91
C SER A 38 -9.49 -10.28 -8.25
N ARG A 39 -9.13 -10.29 -9.53
CA ARG A 39 -7.87 -10.88 -10.03
C ARG A 39 -6.70 -9.90 -10.02
N GLN A 40 -7.00 -8.61 -9.84
CA GLN A 40 -6.02 -7.53 -9.89
C GLN A 40 -5.58 -7.15 -8.48
N LEU A 41 -4.32 -6.74 -8.36
CA LEU A 41 -3.79 -6.22 -7.12
C LEU A 41 -4.23 -4.75 -6.93
N PRO A 42 -4.37 -4.25 -5.68
CA PRO A 42 -4.88 -2.90 -5.44
C PRO A 42 -4.10 -1.79 -6.15
N GLY A 43 -2.78 -1.91 -6.28
CA GLY A 43 -1.93 -0.96 -7.00
C GLY A 43 -1.99 -1.06 -8.53
N GLU A 44 -2.68 -2.07 -9.07
CA GLU A 44 -3.02 -2.14 -10.50
C GLU A 44 -4.33 -1.38 -10.82
N VAL A 45 -5.19 -1.17 -9.82
CA VAL A 45 -6.53 -0.56 -10.01
C VAL A 45 -6.64 0.84 -9.43
N VAL A 46 -5.96 1.12 -8.31
CA VAL A 46 -5.95 2.46 -7.69
C VAL A 46 -4.82 3.28 -8.28
N ASN A 47 -5.17 4.41 -8.91
CA ASN A 47 -4.15 5.31 -9.45
C ASN A 47 -3.54 6.20 -8.36
N GLU A 48 -2.42 6.85 -8.69
CA GLU A 48 -1.67 7.65 -7.72
C GLU A 48 -2.44 8.87 -7.19
N LYS A 49 -3.32 9.47 -8.01
CA LYS A 49 -4.14 10.62 -7.59
C LYS A 49 -5.14 10.18 -6.52
N GLU A 50 -5.81 9.06 -6.72
CA GLU A 50 -6.73 8.47 -5.75
C GLU A 50 -6.01 8.06 -4.48
N PHE A 51 -4.86 7.39 -4.62
CA PHE A 51 -4.02 7.00 -3.50
C PHE A 51 -3.61 8.21 -2.65
N CYS A 52 -3.08 9.27 -3.26
CA CYS A 52 -2.68 10.47 -2.53
C CYS A 52 -3.86 11.19 -1.89
N THR A 53 -5.00 11.28 -2.58
CA THR A 53 -6.22 11.87 -2.01
C THR A 53 -6.69 11.10 -0.77
N PHE A 54 -6.57 9.77 -0.78
CA PHE A 54 -6.92 8.93 0.37
C PHE A 54 -5.93 9.08 1.53
N GLN A 55 -4.62 9.08 1.24
CA GLN A 55 -3.57 9.15 2.28
C GLN A 55 -3.46 10.54 2.92
N LEU A 56 -3.59 11.60 2.11
CA LEU A 56 -3.50 12.99 2.54
C LEU A 56 -4.53 13.81 1.74
N PRO A 57 -5.73 14.07 2.31
CA PRO A 57 -6.82 14.71 1.59
C PRO A 57 -6.45 16.07 0.96
N GLY A 58 -6.70 16.20 -0.34
CA GLY A 58 -6.32 17.37 -1.13
C GLY A 58 -4.84 17.41 -1.53
N SER A 59 -4.11 16.31 -1.40
CA SER A 59 -2.74 16.18 -1.88
C SER A 59 -2.68 15.57 -3.28
N SER A 60 -1.56 15.78 -3.94
CA SER A 60 -1.20 15.08 -5.16
C SER A 60 0.31 14.88 -5.25
N ARG A 61 0.73 13.94 -6.09
CA ARG A 61 2.14 13.80 -6.47
C ARG A 61 2.65 15.03 -7.21
N GLN A 62 1.81 15.57 -8.10
CA GLN A 62 2.17 16.65 -9.01
C GLN A 62 2.54 17.91 -8.21
N THR A 63 1.80 18.20 -7.15
CA THR A 63 2.12 19.28 -6.19
C THR A 63 3.55 19.18 -5.66
N CYS A 64 4.07 17.97 -5.40
CA CYS A 64 5.46 17.78 -4.97
C CYS A 64 6.47 18.20 -6.05
N LYS A 65 6.16 17.97 -7.33
CA LYS A 65 7.05 18.27 -8.46
C LYS A 65 7.06 19.76 -8.80
N ASP A 66 5.90 20.40 -8.69
CA ASP A 66 5.71 21.78 -9.11
C ASP A 66 6.25 22.81 -8.10
N TYR A 67 6.22 22.50 -6.80
CA TYR A 67 6.49 23.47 -5.73
C TYR A 67 7.73 23.19 -4.87
N SER A 68 8.39 22.03 -5.03
CA SER A 68 9.58 21.69 -4.25
C SER A 68 10.85 21.80 -5.08
N TYR A 69 11.55 22.92 -4.97
CA TYR A 69 12.87 23.12 -5.59
C TYR A 69 14.01 22.46 -4.80
N GLU A 70 13.83 22.26 -3.48
CA GLU A 70 14.92 21.78 -2.60
C GLU A 70 14.92 20.26 -2.38
N ILE A 71 13.78 19.59 -2.46
CA ILE A 71 13.70 18.12 -2.42
C ILE A 71 12.53 17.69 -3.29
N PRO A 72 12.75 17.28 -4.56
CA PRO A 72 11.68 16.68 -5.32
C PRO A 72 11.13 15.54 -4.46
N GLY A 73 9.81 15.43 -4.30
CA GLY A 73 9.26 14.19 -3.81
C GLY A 73 9.77 13.14 -4.79
N VAL A 74 10.70 12.29 -4.39
CA VAL A 74 11.21 11.22 -5.23
C VAL A 74 10.62 9.97 -4.63
N ASP A 75 9.81 9.28 -5.43
CA ASP A 75 9.41 7.93 -5.06
C ASP A 75 10.69 7.13 -4.99
N VAL A 76 10.87 6.36 -3.92
CA VAL A 76 12.01 5.47 -3.83
C VAL A 76 11.55 4.12 -4.36
N PRO A 77 11.78 3.80 -5.64
CA PRO A 77 11.08 2.71 -6.31
C PRO A 77 11.46 1.37 -5.68
N ASP A 78 12.73 1.20 -5.29
CA ASP A 78 13.25 0.02 -4.60
C ASP A 78 12.57 -0.25 -3.25
N ARG A 79 12.10 0.81 -2.57
CA ARG A 79 11.39 0.73 -1.28
C ARG A 79 9.87 0.79 -1.43
N CYS A 80 9.36 0.89 -2.66
CA CYS A 80 7.94 1.01 -2.94
C CYS A 80 7.25 2.06 -2.07
N VAL A 81 7.80 3.29 -2.08
CA VAL A 81 7.23 4.44 -1.36
C VAL A 81 6.62 5.41 -2.37
N VAL A 82 5.45 5.93 -2.04
CA VAL A 82 4.78 7.02 -2.74
C VAL A 82 4.88 8.27 -1.87
N VAL A 83 5.30 9.38 -2.47
CA VAL A 83 5.29 10.69 -1.82
C VAL A 83 4.08 11.49 -2.28
N CYS A 84 3.25 11.95 -1.36
CA CYS A 84 2.09 12.81 -1.64
C CYS A 84 2.29 14.17 -0.98
N CYS A 85 1.98 15.26 -1.69
CA CYS A 85 2.16 16.60 -1.15
C CYS A 85 0.93 17.48 -1.32
N LYS A 86 0.75 18.40 -0.37
CA LYS A 86 -0.36 19.36 -0.36
C LYS A 86 0.18 20.72 0.07
N LEU A 87 -0.18 21.78 -0.66
CA LEU A 87 0.15 23.15 -0.24
C LEU A 87 -0.66 23.55 0.99
N TYR A 88 -0.06 24.34 1.86
CA TYR A 88 -0.82 25.02 2.89
C TYR A 88 -1.81 25.99 2.25
N PRO A 89 -2.99 26.21 2.86
CA PRO A 89 -3.98 27.15 2.33
C PRO A 89 -3.44 28.56 2.13
N THR A 90 -2.45 28.95 2.93
CA THR A 90 -1.72 30.23 2.90
C THR A 90 -0.72 30.34 1.74
N GLY A 91 -0.38 29.23 1.08
CA GLY A 91 0.55 29.19 -0.07
C GLY A 91 2.03 29.34 0.29
N ASP A 92 2.37 29.51 1.56
CA ASP A 92 3.72 29.73 2.10
C ASP A 92 4.48 28.43 2.44
N GLY A 93 3.87 27.27 2.20
CA GLY A 93 4.52 25.99 2.48
C GLY A 93 3.72 24.79 2.01
N MET A 94 4.21 23.60 2.36
CA MET A 94 3.70 22.34 1.87
C MET A 94 3.78 21.25 2.95
N THR A 95 2.72 20.45 3.06
CA THR A 95 2.74 19.18 3.79
C THR A 95 3.20 18.07 2.87
N ARG A 96 4.09 17.20 3.38
CA ARG A 96 4.58 16.00 2.69
C ARG A 96 4.19 14.76 3.49
N GLY A 97 3.55 13.81 2.83
CA GLY A 97 3.29 12.47 3.36
C GLY A 97 4.05 11.43 2.57
N GLU A 98 4.75 10.52 3.25
CA GLU A 98 5.29 9.32 2.65
C GLU A 98 4.42 8.13 3.04
N SER A 99 4.02 7.31 2.08
CA SER A 99 3.27 6.09 2.34
C SER A 99 3.80 4.92 1.51
N THR A 100 3.60 3.70 1.99
CA THR A 100 3.99 2.52 1.21
C THR A 100 3.03 2.41 0.02
N ALA A 101 3.57 2.19 -1.17
CA ALA A 101 2.81 1.88 -2.35
C ALA A 101 1.95 0.63 -2.14
N LEU A 102 0.78 0.63 -2.77
CA LEU A 102 -0.06 -0.55 -2.82
C LEU A 102 0.61 -1.67 -3.63
N ASP A 103 0.38 -2.90 -3.18
CA ASP A 103 0.82 -4.08 -3.91
C ASP A 103 0.25 -4.07 -5.33
N GLY A 104 1.09 -4.34 -6.33
CA GLY A 104 0.75 -4.26 -7.75
C GLY A 104 1.20 -2.98 -8.46
N ARG A 105 1.54 -1.90 -7.73
CA ARG A 105 2.02 -0.64 -8.35
C ARG A 105 3.31 -0.90 -9.14
N PRO A 106 3.45 -0.44 -10.40
CA PRO A 106 4.72 -0.52 -11.12
C PRO A 106 5.84 0.24 -10.40
N CYS A 107 7.03 -0.36 -10.32
CA CYS A 107 8.21 0.24 -9.68
C CYS A 107 9.49 0.13 -10.54
N GLY A 108 9.38 -0.42 -11.75
CA GLY A 108 10.46 -0.54 -12.71
C GLY A 108 10.06 -1.47 -13.86
N ASP A 109 10.99 -1.70 -14.79
CA ASP A 109 10.74 -2.57 -15.94
C ASP A 109 10.39 -3.99 -15.50
N LYS A 110 9.15 -4.41 -15.82
CA LYS A 110 8.58 -5.72 -15.44
C LYS A 110 8.60 -6.00 -13.92
N LYS A 111 8.62 -4.95 -13.09
CA LYS A 111 8.58 -5.05 -11.63
C LYS A 111 7.37 -4.32 -11.05
N ILE A 112 6.86 -4.89 -9.97
CA ILE A 112 5.76 -4.33 -9.20
C ILE A 112 6.12 -4.27 -7.71
N CYS A 113 5.45 -3.38 -6.99
CA CYS A 113 5.50 -3.35 -5.55
C CYS A 113 4.78 -4.56 -4.97
N LEU A 114 5.45 -5.31 -4.11
CA LEU A 114 4.86 -6.39 -3.34
C LEU A 114 5.46 -6.39 -1.93
N LEU A 115 4.61 -6.36 -0.91
CA LEU A 115 5.01 -6.40 0.50
C LEU A 115 6.06 -5.33 0.83
N GLY A 116 5.92 -4.16 0.21
CA GLY A 116 6.79 -2.99 0.42
C GLY A 116 8.17 -3.07 -0.26
N LYS A 117 8.37 -3.96 -1.24
CA LYS A 117 9.60 -4.06 -2.04
C LYS A 117 9.29 -4.11 -3.54
N CYS A 118 10.24 -3.67 -4.36
CA CYS A 118 10.13 -3.76 -5.81
C CYS A 118 10.58 -5.14 -6.31
N GLU A 119 9.63 -5.97 -6.73
CA GLU A 119 9.84 -7.38 -7.07
C GLU A 119 9.44 -7.67 -8.53
N PRO A 120 10.05 -8.66 -9.20
CA PRO A 120 9.63 -9.08 -10.54
C PRO A 120 8.16 -9.54 -10.58
N LYS A 121 7.39 -9.08 -11.56
CA LYS A 121 5.96 -9.41 -11.71
C LYS A 121 5.71 -10.91 -11.92
N ASP A 122 6.61 -11.57 -12.66
CA ASP A 122 6.44 -12.97 -13.07
C ASP A 122 6.59 -13.98 -11.92
N LYS A 123 7.17 -13.59 -10.77
CA LYS A 123 7.31 -14.47 -9.61
C LYS A 123 6.02 -14.67 -8.81
N HIS A 124 4.98 -13.91 -9.12
CA HIS A 124 3.77 -13.82 -8.31
C HIS A 124 2.47 -13.73 -9.13
N SER A 125 2.53 -14.01 -10.44
CA SER A 125 1.31 -14.28 -11.22
C SER A 125 0.76 -15.67 -10.84
N PRO A 126 -0.55 -15.82 -10.61
CA PRO A 126 -1.17 -17.11 -10.33
C PRO A 126 -1.03 -18.10 -11.49
#